data_AF-A0A9P0FRM8-F1
#
_entry.id   AF-A0A9P0FRM8-F1
#
_cell.length_a   1.000
_cell.length_b   1.000
_cell.length_c   1.000
_cell.angle_alpha   90.00
_cell.angle_beta   90.00
_cell.angle_gamma   90.00
#
_symmetry.space_group_name_H-M   'P 1'
#
loop_
_entity.id
_entity.type
_entity.pdbx_description
1 polymer ?
#
loop_
_entity_poly.entity_id
_entity_poly.type
_entity_poly.pdbx_seq_one_letter_code
_entity_poly.pdbx_strand_id
1 'polypeptide(L)'
;MAYHADVLVDGSGKTKCGLCKIFISDSNVEIERHLNDKNHVKMNMQRLMVQNNIVAHNRQVICGLCDQIFDQSSIINHINSSRHQDMKASVEELIKNDGGLLLLPENITNLGSKVNCLACDCFIDFEFASIKSHIGSAKHRRARAMAVQPMNAIFSVEDSNDDLWCKICQVYFENYIEIIFEHVDEDPVHRKKLGKLLMLINGQNISIEKFLYDPREDKAYCKKCDIEVPCNVDNLERHIKGKKHNT
;
A
#
# COMPACT_ATOMS: atom_id res chain seq x y z
N MET A 1 -25.90 -0.49 -2.05
CA MET A 1 -25.49 -1.73 -1.39
C MET A 1 -24.69 -1.34 -0.16
N ALA A 2 -25.16 -1.78 1.01
CA ALA A 2 -24.54 -1.55 2.31
C ALA A 2 -23.28 -2.40 2.45
N TYR A 3 -22.15 -1.81 2.85
CA TYR A 3 -20.90 -2.54 3.02
C TYR A 3 -20.66 -2.82 4.51
N HIS A 4 -20.87 -4.07 4.94
CA HIS A 4 -20.51 -4.52 6.29
C HIS A 4 -19.02 -4.35 6.62
N ALA A 5 -18.16 -4.15 5.60
CA ALA A 5 -16.75 -3.87 5.79
C ALA A 5 -16.47 -2.63 6.67
N ASP A 6 -17.44 -1.72 6.80
CA ASP A 6 -17.33 -0.55 7.68
C ASP A 6 -17.69 -0.85 9.14
N VAL A 7 -18.25 -2.02 9.45
CA VAL A 7 -18.65 -2.40 10.80
C VAL A 7 -17.47 -3.10 11.46
N LEU A 8 -16.90 -2.43 12.47
CA LEU A 8 -15.70 -2.87 13.18
C LEU A 8 -16.03 -3.06 14.66
N VAL A 9 -15.43 -4.06 15.29
CA VAL A 9 -15.43 -4.20 16.75
C VAL A 9 -14.20 -3.48 17.30
N ASP A 10 -14.39 -2.56 18.24
CA ASP A 10 -13.28 -1.87 18.88
C ASP A 10 -12.57 -2.73 19.95
N GLY A 11 -11.46 -2.23 20.49
CA GLY A 11 -10.69 -2.96 21.50
C GLY A 11 -11.43 -3.19 22.84
N SER A 12 -12.61 -2.60 23.01
CA SER A 12 -13.50 -2.81 24.17
C SER A 12 -14.65 -3.78 23.88
N GLY A 13 -14.70 -4.37 22.67
CA GLY A 13 -15.76 -5.27 22.25
C GLY A 13 -17.02 -4.56 21.74
N LYS A 14 -16.96 -3.26 21.46
CA LYS A 14 -18.11 -2.48 20.99
C LYS A 14 -18.10 -2.31 19.48
N THR A 15 -19.26 -2.49 18.86
CA THR A 15 -19.46 -2.33 17.43
C THR A 15 -19.52 -0.85 17.03
N LYS A 16 -18.78 -0.47 15.99
CA LYS A 16 -18.71 0.90 15.45
C LYS A 16 -18.69 0.89 13.92
N CYS A 17 -19.21 1.96 13.32
CA CYS A 17 -19.00 2.23 11.90
C CYS A 17 -17.69 3.02 11.70
N GLY A 18 -16.74 2.48 10.95
CA GLY A 18 -15.49 3.16 10.59
C GLY A 18 -15.71 4.41 9.72
N LEU A 19 -16.71 4.38 8.82
CA LEU A 19 -17.04 5.49 7.93
C LEU A 19 -17.72 6.65 8.66
N CYS A 20 -18.77 6.36 9.42
CA CYS A 20 -19.52 7.38 10.17
C CYS A 20 -18.87 7.75 11.51
N LYS A 21 -17.90 6.96 11.98
CA LYS A 21 -17.24 7.09 13.29
C LYS A 21 -18.20 7.13 14.48
N ILE A 22 -19.32 6.40 14.39
CA ILE A 22 -20.30 6.27 15.46
C ILE A 22 -20.35 4.84 16.00
N PHE A 23 -20.71 4.69 17.27
CA PHE A 23 -21.02 3.40 17.87
C PHE A 23 -22.40 2.92 17.44
N ILE A 24 -22.51 1.63 17.19
CA ILE A 24 -23.76 0.95 16.85
C ILE A 24 -23.98 -0.13 17.91
N SER A 25 -25.22 -0.28 18.35
CA SER A 25 -25.59 -1.42 19.18
C SER A 25 -25.26 -2.73 18.47
N ASP A 26 -24.68 -3.69 19.19
CA ASP A 26 -24.23 -4.97 18.63
C ASP A 26 -25.41 -5.91 18.35
N SER A 27 -26.15 -5.59 17.29
CA SER A 27 -27.34 -6.30 16.83
C SER A 27 -27.42 -6.17 15.32
N ASN A 28 -27.66 -7.29 14.62
CA ASN A 28 -27.82 -7.30 13.16
C ASN A 28 -28.90 -6.31 12.69
N VAL A 29 -29.99 -6.17 13.44
CA VAL A 29 -31.08 -5.23 13.10
C VAL A 29 -30.60 -3.78 13.16
N GLU A 30 -29.81 -3.46 14.17
CA GLU A 30 -29.28 -2.11 14.41
C GLU A 30 -28.20 -1.74 13.40
N ILE A 31 -27.35 -2.71 13.05
CA ILE A 31 -26.35 -2.60 12.00
C ILE A 31 -27.03 -2.35 10.65
N GLU A 32 -28.00 -3.17 10.27
CA GLU A 32 -28.74 -3.00 9.00
C GLU A 32 -29.46 -1.65 8.94
N ARG A 33 -30.09 -1.24 10.04
CA ARG A 33 -30.76 0.06 10.13
C ARG A 33 -29.77 1.20 9.92
N HIS A 34 -28.58 1.12 10.51
CA HIS A 34 -27.53 2.12 10.34
C HIS A 34 -27.02 2.16 8.89
N LEU A 35 -26.71 1.01 8.29
CA LEU A 35 -26.15 0.96 6.94
C LEU A 35 -27.12 1.46 5.87
N ASN A 36 -28.43 1.39 6.13
CA ASN A 36 -29.49 1.93 5.27
C ASN A 36 -29.88 3.38 5.63
N ASP A 37 -29.28 3.98 6.66
CA ASP A 37 -29.53 5.38 7.03
C ASP A 37 -29.11 6.33 5.90
N LYS A 38 -29.90 7.37 5.67
CA LYS A 38 -29.67 8.33 4.59
C LYS A 38 -28.30 9.00 4.67
N ASN A 39 -27.80 9.29 5.89
CA ASN A 39 -26.49 9.88 6.06
C ASN A 39 -25.37 8.87 5.76
N HIS A 40 -25.51 7.63 6.24
CA HIS A 40 -24.54 6.57 5.94
C HIS A 40 -24.46 6.33 4.43
N VAL A 41 -25.59 6.18 3.75
CA VAL A 41 -25.65 6.00 2.29
C VAL A 41 -25.00 7.17 1.56
N LYS A 42 -25.25 8.41 1.99
CA LYS A 42 -24.63 9.61 1.42
C LYS A 42 -23.11 9.61 1.62
N MET A 43 -22.62 9.31 2.81
CA MET A 43 -21.18 9.22 3.09
C MET A 43 -20.53 8.10 2.28
N ASN A 44 -21.19 6.95 2.17
CA ASN A 44 -20.67 5.83 1.39
C ASN A 44 -20.56 6.21 -0.09
N MET A 45 -21.57 6.92 -0.63
CA MET A 45 -21.50 7.46 -1.99
C MET A 45 -20.34 8.45 -2.16
N GLN A 46 -20.12 9.34 -1.21
CA GLN A 46 -18.98 10.27 -1.24
C GLN A 46 -17.64 9.54 -1.22
N ARG A 47 -17.49 8.49 -0.40
CA ARG A 47 -16.28 7.67 -0.40
C ARG A 47 -16.07 6.97 -1.74
N LEU A 48 -17.12 6.37 -2.31
CA LEU A 48 -17.03 5.74 -3.63
C LEU A 48 -16.61 6.74 -4.71
N MET A 49 -17.16 7.95 -4.67
CA MET A 49 -16.75 9.02 -5.58
C MET A 49 -15.26 9.36 -5.40
N VAL A 50 -14.79 9.50 -4.16
CA VAL A 50 -13.38 9.76 -3.85
C VAL A 50 -12.46 8.67 -4.43
N GLN A 51 -12.79 7.40 -4.16
CA GLN A 51 -12.04 6.20 -4.59
C GLN A 51 -12.03 5.98 -6.11
N ASN A 52 -12.83 6.72 -6.86
CA ASN A 52 -12.97 6.57 -8.32
C ASN A 52 -12.70 7.90 -9.06
N ASN A 53 -12.13 8.89 -8.37
CA ASN A 53 -11.88 10.24 -8.89
C ASN A 53 -13.13 10.88 -9.53
N ILE A 54 -14.27 10.81 -8.84
CA ILE A 54 -15.53 11.40 -9.30
C ILE A 54 -15.82 12.65 -8.46
N VAL A 55 -16.07 13.77 -9.13
CA VAL A 55 -16.44 15.04 -8.49
C VAL A 55 -17.87 15.41 -8.89
N ALA A 56 -18.68 15.82 -7.91
CA ALA A 56 -20.02 16.29 -8.16
C ALA A 56 -20.05 17.80 -8.44
N HIS A 57 -20.67 18.18 -9.56
CA HIS A 57 -20.97 19.56 -9.92
C HIS A 57 -22.47 19.70 -10.17
N ASN A 58 -23.20 20.18 -9.17
CA ASN A 58 -24.67 20.29 -9.20
C ASN A 58 -25.34 18.93 -9.45
N ARG A 59 -26.07 18.79 -10.58
CA ARG A 59 -26.75 17.55 -10.97
C ARG A 59 -25.87 16.59 -11.77
N GLN A 60 -24.75 17.09 -12.26
CA GLN A 60 -23.81 16.32 -13.06
C GLN A 60 -22.62 15.91 -12.20
N VAL A 61 -21.99 14.82 -12.59
CA VAL A 61 -20.76 14.35 -12.01
C VAL A 61 -19.74 14.15 -13.11
N ILE A 62 -18.47 14.37 -12.76
CA ILE A 62 -17.34 14.27 -13.67
C ILE A 62 -16.43 13.18 -13.11
N CYS A 63 -16.10 12.19 -13.94
CA CYS A 63 -15.09 11.20 -13.60
C CYS A 63 -13.75 11.60 -14.22
N GLY A 64 -12.76 11.96 -13.39
CA GLY A 64 -11.42 12.34 -13.85
C GLY A 64 -10.59 11.17 -14.39
N LEU A 65 -10.94 9.92 -14.06
CA LEU A 65 -10.30 8.75 -14.67
C LEU A 65 -10.76 8.51 -16.11
N CYS A 66 -12.04 8.75 -16.38
CA CYS A 66 -12.65 8.48 -17.68
C CYS A 66 -12.79 9.70 -18.58
N ASP A 67 -12.61 10.90 -18.02
CA ASP A 67 -12.94 12.20 -18.61
C ASP A 67 -14.38 12.22 -19.16
N GLN A 68 -15.33 11.83 -18.32
CA GLN A 68 -16.75 11.72 -18.69
C GLN A 68 -17.63 12.50 -17.73
N ILE A 69 -18.63 13.18 -18.30
CA ILE A 69 -19.69 13.88 -17.57
C ILE A 69 -20.98 13.08 -17.69
N PHE A 70 -21.64 12.81 -16.57
CA PHE A 70 -22.89 12.05 -16.53
C PHE A 70 -23.75 12.45 -15.32
N ASP A 71 -24.98 11.95 -15.25
CA ASP A 71 -25.89 12.23 -14.14
C ASP A 71 -25.51 11.47 -12.86
N GLN A 72 -25.76 12.08 -11.69
CA GLN A 72 -25.46 11.48 -10.39
C GLN A 72 -26.13 10.12 -10.17
N SER A 73 -27.30 9.87 -10.77
CA SER A 73 -28.00 8.58 -10.70
C SER A 73 -27.23 7.44 -11.39
N SER A 74 -26.30 7.76 -12.29
CA SER A 74 -25.56 6.81 -13.11
C SER A 74 -24.19 6.43 -12.55
N ILE A 75 -23.78 6.97 -11.38
CA ILE A 75 -22.47 6.71 -10.75
C ILE A 75 -22.15 5.23 -10.64
N ILE A 76 -23.07 4.43 -10.09
CA ILE A 76 -22.82 3.01 -9.86
C ILE A 76 -22.66 2.25 -11.19
N ASN A 77 -23.47 2.58 -12.19
CA ASN A 77 -23.37 1.98 -13.52
C ASN A 77 -22.07 2.37 -14.22
N HIS A 78 -21.64 3.63 -14.08
CA HIS A 78 -20.39 4.12 -14.61
C HIS A 78 -19.18 3.41 -13.96
N ILE A 79 -19.12 3.37 -12.62
CA ILE A 79 -18.05 2.70 -11.89
C ILE A 79 -17.94 1.23 -12.32
N ASN A 80 -19.08 0.53 -12.45
CA ASN A 80 -19.10 -0.87 -12.85
C ASN A 80 -18.93 -1.10 -14.37
N SER A 81 -18.81 -0.04 -15.17
CA SER A 81 -18.58 -0.19 -16.60
C SER A 81 -17.17 -0.74 -16.87
N SER A 82 -17.04 -1.58 -17.92
CA SER A 82 -15.74 -2.14 -18.30
C SER A 82 -14.69 -1.05 -18.53
N ARG A 83 -15.05 0.00 -19.26
CA ARG A 83 -14.18 1.15 -19.51
C ARG A 83 -13.61 1.76 -18.22
N HIS A 84 -14.45 2.00 -17.21
CA HIS A 84 -13.97 2.58 -15.95
C HIS A 84 -13.05 1.62 -15.19
N GLN A 85 -13.42 0.34 -15.14
CA GLN A 85 -12.61 -0.69 -14.50
C GLN A 85 -11.25 -0.85 -15.19
N ASP A 86 -11.21 -0.83 -16.52
CA ASP A 86 -9.96 -0.92 -17.30
C ASP A 86 -9.05 0.29 -17.03
N MET A 87 -9.60 1.50 -16.96
CA MET A 87 -8.83 2.72 -16.64
C MET A 87 -8.29 2.69 -15.22
N LYS A 88 -9.11 2.28 -14.25
CA LYS A 88 -8.69 2.13 -12.85
C LYS A 88 -7.58 1.08 -12.73
N ALA A 89 -7.75 -0.08 -13.36
CA ALA A 89 -6.75 -1.14 -13.38
C ALA A 89 -5.43 -0.69 -14.01
N SER A 90 -5.50 0.13 -15.08
CA SER A 90 -4.30 0.71 -15.71
C SER A 90 -3.51 1.63 -14.76
N VAL A 91 -4.21 2.40 -13.91
CA VAL A 91 -3.57 3.21 -12.87
C VAL A 91 -2.98 2.34 -11.76
N GLU A 92 -3.73 1.35 -11.29
CA GLU A 92 -3.26 0.41 -10.27
C GLU A 92 -2.02 -0.37 -10.74
N GLU A 93 -1.95 -0.73 -12.02
CA GLU A 93 -0.78 -1.37 -12.63
C GLU A 93 0.43 -0.44 -12.67
N LEU A 94 0.26 0.84 -13.04
CA LEU A 94 1.34 1.84 -12.98
C LEU A 94 1.90 1.98 -11.56
N ILE A 95 1.03 2.09 -10.57
CA ILE A 95 1.42 2.22 -9.16
C ILE A 95 2.15 0.96 -8.67
N LYS A 96 1.67 -0.22 -9.06
CA LYS A 96 2.30 -1.50 -8.73
C LYS A 96 3.71 -1.59 -9.32
N ASN A 97 3.88 -1.18 -10.58
CA ASN A 97 5.17 -1.19 -11.27
C ASN A 97 6.16 -0.16 -10.67
N ASP A 98 5.66 0.92 -10.07
CA ASP A 98 6.49 1.86 -9.31
C ASP A 98 6.96 1.31 -7.95
N GLY A 99 6.47 0.13 -7.53
CA GLY A 99 6.79 -0.49 -6.24
C GLY A 99 5.82 -0.13 -5.12
N GLY A 100 4.63 0.40 -5.44
CA GLY A 100 3.57 0.66 -4.45
C GLY A 100 3.81 1.88 -3.56
N LEU A 101 4.65 2.82 -4.00
CA LEU A 101 4.96 4.05 -3.26
C LEU A 101 3.88 5.13 -3.38
N LEU A 102 2.86 4.90 -4.22
CA LEU A 102 1.71 5.77 -4.38
C LEU A 102 0.49 5.13 -3.71
N LEU A 103 -0.15 5.86 -2.80
CA LEU A 103 -1.36 5.43 -2.12
C LEU A 103 -2.58 6.07 -2.79
N LEU A 104 -3.47 5.22 -3.28
CA LEU A 104 -4.77 5.66 -3.80
C LEU A 104 -5.66 6.18 -2.68
N PRO A 105 -6.57 7.13 -2.96
CA PRO A 105 -7.47 7.67 -1.96
C PRO A 105 -8.50 6.62 -1.52
N GLU A 106 -8.42 6.19 -0.26
CA GLU A 106 -9.36 5.19 0.28
C GLU A 106 -10.54 5.81 1.03
N ASN A 107 -10.35 6.98 1.64
CA ASN A 107 -11.29 7.58 2.59
C ASN A 107 -11.59 9.04 2.23
N ILE A 108 -12.71 9.55 2.77
CA ILE A 108 -13.09 10.95 2.62
C ILE A 108 -12.11 11.80 3.44
N THR A 109 -11.36 12.66 2.75
CA THR A 109 -10.42 13.61 3.36
C THR A 109 -10.61 15.00 2.75
N ASN A 110 -9.99 16.02 3.35
CA ASN A 110 -9.89 17.36 2.78
C ASN A 110 -9.08 17.41 1.48
N LEU A 111 -8.34 16.34 1.17
CA LEU A 111 -7.52 16.21 -0.04
C LEU A 111 -8.31 15.62 -1.22
N GLY A 112 -9.57 15.22 -1.00
CA GLY A 112 -10.43 14.67 -2.04
C GLY A 112 -9.86 13.37 -2.62
N SER A 113 -9.85 13.29 -3.95
CA SER A 113 -9.37 12.13 -4.72
C SER A 113 -7.88 12.13 -5.00
N LYS A 114 -7.05 12.93 -4.33
CA LYS A 114 -5.61 12.95 -4.64
C LYS A 114 -4.89 11.69 -4.21
N VAL A 115 -3.91 11.29 -5.02
CA VAL A 115 -2.98 10.18 -4.75
C VAL A 115 -1.80 10.70 -3.94
N ASN A 116 -1.43 10.00 -2.88
CA ASN A 116 -0.29 10.37 -2.03
C ASN A 116 0.96 9.61 -2.47
N CYS A 117 2.01 10.31 -2.90
CA CYS A 117 3.31 9.71 -3.16
C CYS A 117 4.18 9.75 -1.90
N LEU A 118 4.44 8.59 -1.32
CA LEU A 118 5.23 8.46 -0.09
C LEU A 118 6.71 8.78 -0.30
N ALA A 119 7.24 8.53 -1.49
CA ALA A 119 8.65 8.82 -1.80
C ALA A 119 8.89 10.32 -1.96
N CYS A 120 7.97 11.03 -2.62
CA CYS A 120 8.09 12.46 -2.88
C CYS A 120 7.47 13.35 -1.80
N ASP A 121 6.75 12.77 -0.85
CA ASP A 121 5.92 13.47 0.15
C ASP A 121 5.02 14.53 -0.47
N CYS A 122 4.24 14.13 -1.48
CA CYS A 122 3.38 15.04 -2.22
C CYS A 122 2.09 14.40 -2.73
N PHE A 123 1.11 15.25 -3.06
CA PHE A 123 -0.18 14.84 -3.61
C PHE A 123 -0.26 15.06 -5.12
N ILE A 124 -0.77 14.07 -5.83
CA ILE A 124 -0.90 14.02 -7.29
C ILE A 124 -2.38 13.84 -7.64
N ASP A 125 -2.81 14.39 -8.77
CA ASP A 125 -4.17 14.17 -9.25
C ASP A 125 -4.36 12.71 -9.68
N PHE A 126 -5.52 12.12 -9.35
CA PHE A 126 -5.83 10.71 -9.61
C PHE A 126 -6.26 10.48 -11.05
N GLU A 127 -5.33 10.74 -11.96
CA GLU A 127 -5.49 10.63 -13.41
C GLU A 127 -4.30 9.88 -13.98
N PHE A 128 -4.54 9.07 -15.01
CA PHE A 128 -3.50 8.25 -15.63
C PHE A 128 -2.31 9.09 -16.12
N ALA A 129 -2.57 10.21 -16.81
CA ALA A 129 -1.52 11.08 -17.34
C ALA A 129 -0.68 11.72 -16.23
N SER A 130 -1.33 12.23 -15.18
CA SER A 130 -0.67 12.86 -14.03
C SER A 130 0.22 11.89 -13.28
N ILE A 131 -0.27 10.68 -13.02
CA ILE A 131 0.49 9.61 -12.34
C ILE A 131 1.67 9.15 -13.21
N LYS A 132 1.43 8.87 -14.50
CA LYS A 132 2.49 8.45 -15.43
C LYS A 132 3.60 9.51 -15.56
N SER A 133 3.22 10.78 -15.67
CA SER A 133 4.17 11.89 -15.75
C SER A 133 4.97 12.05 -14.46
N HIS A 134 4.33 11.87 -13.30
CA HIS A 134 5.02 11.93 -12.02
C HIS A 134 6.06 10.82 -11.87
N ILE A 135 5.65 9.57 -12.11
CA ILE A 135 6.52 8.39 -12.00
C ILE A 135 7.72 8.50 -12.95
N GLY A 136 7.50 8.99 -14.17
CA GLY A 136 8.57 9.19 -15.15
C GLY A 136 9.51 10.37 -14.85
N SER A 137 9.20 11.22 -13.86
CA SER A 137 10.01 12.40 -13.58
C SER A 137 11.34 12.04 -12.91
N ALA A 138 12.41 12.78 -13.25
CA ALA A 138 13.72 12.58 -12.63
C ALA A 138 13.69 12.78 -11.09
N LYS A 139 12.82 13.69 -10.62
CA LYS A 139 12.62 13.92 -9.18
C LYS A 139 12.07 12.67 -8.49
N HIS A 140 11.00 12.08 -9.03
CA HIS A 140 10.42 10.86 -8.48
C HIS A 140 11.38 9.68 -8.58
N ARG A 141 12.04 9.48 -9.73
CA ARG A 141 13.03 8.40 -9.89
C ARG A 141 14.12 8.46 -8.81
N ARG A 142 14.62 9.66 -8.49
CA ARG A 142 15.60 9.83 -7.41
C ARG A 142 15.01 9.53 -6.03
N ALA A 143 13.82 10.06 -5.73
CA ALA A 143 13.15 9.81 -4.46
C ALA A 143 12.84 8.31 -4.25
N ARG A 144 12.35 7.64 -5.30
CA ARG A 144 12.15 6.18 -5.33
C ARG A 144 13.44 5.44 -5.05
N ALA A 145 14.54 5.76 -5.75
CA ALA A 145 15.83 5.11 -5.53
C ALA A 145 16.29 5.19 -4.08
N MET A 146 16.09 6.33 -3.41
CA MET A 146 16.39 6.49 -1.99
C MET A 146 15.45 5.67 -1.10
N ALA A 147 14.16 5.65 -1.40
CA ALA A 147 13.17 4.93 -0.61
C ALA A 147 13.35 3.40 -0.68
N VAL A 148 13.68 2.85 -1.86
CA VAL A 148 13.78 1.40 -2.05
C VAL A 148 15.04 0.80 -1.43
N GLN A 149 16.13 1.55 -1.26
CA GLN A 149 17.38 1.05 -0.71
C GLN A 149 17.21 0.34 0.65
N PRO A 150 16.71 1.02 1.71
CA PRO A 150 16.54 0.38 3.02
C PRO A 150 15.47 -0.72 2.99
N MET A 151 14.44 -0.60 2.15
CA MET A 151 13.42 -1.65 1.99
C MET A 151 13.99 -2.94 1.37
N ASN A 152 15.15 -2.85 0.72
CA ASN A 152 15.86 -3.95 0.08
C ASN A 152 17.18 -4.31 0.77
N ALA A 153 17.43 -3.79 1.97
CA ALA A 153 18.69 -3.94 2.72
C ALA A 153 19.93 -3.58 1.89
N ILE A 154 19.84 -2.46 1.17
CA ILE A 154 20.92 -1.84 0.42
C ILE A 154 21.44 -0.65 1.24
N PHE A 155 22.75 -0.58 1.40
CA PHE A 155 23.42 0.41 2.26
C PHE A 155 24.60 1.04 1.52
N SER A 156 24.90 2.30 1.82
CA SER A 156 26.17 2.91 1.42
C SER A 156 27.33 2.21 2.10
N VAL A 157 28.44 2.05 1.37
CA VAL A 157 29.68 1.50 1.91
C VAL A 157 30.37 2.56 2.77
N GLU A 158 30.92 2.17 3.92
CA GLU A 158 31.73 3.09 4.73
C GLU A 158 32.89 3.64 3.89
N ASP A 159 33.07 4.96 3.91
CA ASP A 159 34.08 5.71 3.13
C ASP A 159 33.93 5.69 1.59
N SER A 160 32.79 5.25 1.03
CA SER A 160 32.48 5.42 -0.40
C SER A 160 31.07 6.00 -0.60
N ASN A 161 30.99 7.11 -1.35
CA ASN A 161 29.71 7.68 -1.78
C ASN A 161 29.19 7.04 -3.08
N ASP A 162 30.08 6.34 -3.80
CA ASP A 162 29.83 5.83 -5.13
C ASP A 162 29.44 4.35 -5.11
N ASP A 163 29.62 3.67 -3.98
CA ASP A 163 29.33 2.25 -3.83
C ASP A 163 28.18 1.97 -2.85
N LEU A 164 27.36 1.01 -3.23
CA LEU A 164 26.32 0.41 -2.40
C LEU A 164 26.64 -1.07 -2.16
N TRP A 165 26.18 -1.58 -1.03
CA TRP A 165 26.24 -2.98 -0.65
C TRP A 165 24.84 -3.51 -0.38
N CYS A 166 24.47 -4.62 -1.02
CA CYS A 166 23.23 -5.32 -0.71
C CYS A 166 23.49 -6.46 0.28
N LYS A 167 22.88 -6.38 1.46
CA LYS A 167 22.97 -7.40 2.52
C LYS A 167 22.26 -8.71 2.14
N ILE A 168 21.21 -8.66 1.33
CA ILE A 168 20.52 -9.87 0.84
C ILE A 168 21.41 -10.65 -0.12
N CYS A 169 22.07 -9.93 -1.02
CA CYS A 169 22.84 -10.52 -2.10
C CYS A 169 24.32 -10.74 -1.76
N GLN A 170 24.85 -9.99 -0.80
CA GLN A 170 26.27 -9.94 -0.42
C GLN A 170 27.15 -9.48 -1.59
N VAL A 171 26.71 -8.44 -2.29
CA VAL A 171 27.39 -7.87 -3.47
C VAL A 171 27.50 -6.35 -3.35
N TYR A 172 28.52 -5.79 -4.01
CA TYR A 172 28.74 -4.36 -4.15
C TYR A 172 28.39 -3.91 -5.56
N PHE A 173 27.86 -2.69 -5.70
CA PHE A 173 27.52 -2.10 -7.00
C PHE A 173 27.48 -0.57 -6.90
N GLU A 174 27.55 0.09 -8.06
CA GLU A 174 27.60 1.55 -8.14
C GLU A 174 26.28 2.20 -7.71
N ASN A 175 26.39 3.36 -7.05
CA ASN A 175 25.28 4.18 -6.56
C ASN A 175 24.63 5.02 -7.69
N TYR A 176 24.24 4.35 -8.77
CA TYR A 176 23.48 4.94 -9.87
C TYR A 176 22.02 4.46 -9.83
N ILE A 177 21.08 5.35 -10.14
CA ILE A 177 19.63 5.08 -10.08
C ILE A 177 19.26 3.86 -10.93
N GLU A 178 19.82 3.79 -12.13
CA GLU A 178 19.61 2.68 -13.08
C GLU A 178 20.06 1.35 -12.47
N ILE A 179 21.26 1.30 -11.89
CA ILE A 179 21.81 0.08 -11.29
C ILE A 179 21.01 -0.36 -10.06
N ILE A 180 20.55 0.58 -9.23
CA ILE A 180 19.65 0.28 -8.10
C ILE A 180 18.38 -0.40 -8.59
N PHE A 181 17.76 0.12 -9.67
CA PHE A 181 16.51 -0.45 -10.20
C PHE A 181 16.75 -1.78 -10.90
N GLU A 182 17.82 -1.95 -11.66
CA GLU A 182 18.20 -3.25 -12.22
C GLU A 182 18.37 -4.29 -11.09
N HIS A 183 19.01 -3.92 -9.97
CA HIS A 183 19.19 -4.84 -8.84
C HIS A 183 17.88 -5.14 -8.09
N VAL A 184 17.02 -4.14 -7.86
CA VAL A 184 15.80 -4.33 -7.05
C VAL A 184 14.67 -4.96 -7.88
N ASP A 185 14.45 -4.46 -9.10
CA ASP A 185 13.28 -4.76 -9.91
C ASP A 185 13.53 -5.89 -10.91
N GLU A 186 14.76 -6.04 -11.41
CA GLU A 186 15.08 -6.94 -12.52
C GLU A 186 15.89 -8.18 -12.09
N ASP A 187 16.81 -8.05 -11.13
CA ASP A 187 17.67 -9.15 -10.66
C ASP A 187 16.82 -10.30 -10.07
N PRO A 188 16.76 -11.47 -10.75
CA PRO A 188 15.98 -12.59 -10.28
C PRO A 188 16.56 -13.20 -8.99
N VAL A 189 17.85 -13.03 -8.72
CA VAL A 189 18.50 -13.55 -7.51
C VAL A 189 18.07 -12.74 -6.29
N HIS A 190 18.17 -11.42 -6.36
CA HIS A 190 17.70 -10.51 -5.29
C HIS A 190 16.24 -10.75 -4.97
N ARG A 191 15.36 -10.66 -5.98
CA ARG A 191 13.92 -10.84 -5.83
C ARG A 191 13.56 -12.18 -5.23
N LYS A 192 14.24 -13.26 -5.64
CA LYS A 192 14.00 -14.60 -5.10
C LYS A 192 14.45 -14.74 -3.64
N LYS A 193 15.61 -14.20 -3.28
CA LYS A 193 16.13 -14.27 -1.90
C LYS A 193 15.26 -13.47 -0.93
N LEU A 194 14.98 -12.20 -1.25
CA LEU A 194 14.13 -11.34 -0.43
C LEU A 194 12.69 -11.87 -0.39
N GLY A 195 12.14 -12.26 -1.54
CA GLY A 195 10.79 -12.83 -1.64
C GLY A 195 10.61 -14.09 -0.78
N LYS A 196 11.60 -14.99 -0.74
CA LYS A 196 11.57 -16.17 0.15
C LYS A 196 11.51 -15.78 1.63
N LEU A 197 12.31 -14.81 2.05
CA LEU A 197 12.30 -14.32 3.44
C LEU A 197 10.94 -13.73 3.79
N LEU A 198 10.40 -12.85 2.95
CA LEU A 198 9.11 -12.21 3.16
C LEU A 198 7.94 -13.21 3.18
N MET A 199 7.94 -14.18 2.27
CA MET A 199 6.93 -15.26 2.26
C MET A 199 6.97 -16.10 3.54
N LEU A 200 8.17 -16.40 4.02
CA LEU A 200 8.38 -17.25 5.20
C LEU A 200 7.85 -16.59 6.48
N ILE A 201 8.06 -15.27 6.63
CA ILE A 201 7.60 -14.53 7.82
C ILE A 201 6.15 -14.06 7.74
N ASN A 202 5.53 -14.11 6.56
CA ASN A 202 4.17 -13.61 6.36
C ASN A 202 3.17 -14.35 7.26
N GLY A 203 2.42 -13.58 8.07
CA GLY A 203 1.48 -14.12 9.05
C GLY A 203 2.11 -14.80 10.27
N GLN A 204 3.43 -14.77 10.43
CA GLN A 204 4.14 -15.45 11.52
C GLN A 204 4.43 -14.57 12.74
N ASN A 205 4.00 -13.31 12.75
CA ASN A 205 4.36 -12.31 13.79
C ASN A 205 5.88 -12.12 13.96
N ILE A 206 6.64 -12.22 12.87
CA ILE A 206 8.09 -11.97 12.83
C ILE A 206 8.34 -10.66 12.10
N SER A 207 9.13 -9.75 12.70
CA SER A 207 9.60 -8.52 12.07
C SER A 207 11.05 -8.65 11.63
N ILE A 208 11.33 -8.23 10.40
CA ILE A 208 12.68 -8.10 9.85
C ILE A 208 13.07 -6.64 9.61
N GLU A 209 12.29 -5.67 10.11
CA GLU A 209 12.51 -4.25 9.84
C GLU A 209 13.93 -3.84 10.23
N LYS A 210 14.37 -4.12 11.46
CA LYS A 210 15.74 -3.75 11.86
C LYS A 210 16.81 -4.37 10.95
N PHE A 211 16.64 -5.61 10.53
CA PHE A 211 17.55 -6.28 9.59
C PHE A 211 17.64 -5.57 8.23
N LEU A 212 16.51 -5.03 7.74
CA LEU A 212 16.45 -4.29 6.48
C LEU A 212 17.04 -2.87 6.59
N TYR A 213 16.86 -2.20 7.73
CA TYR A 213 17.23 -0.79 7.91
C TYR A 213 18.59 -0.56 8.59
N ASP A 214 19.15 -1.55 9.26
CA ASP A 214 20.45 -1.46 9.94
C ASP A 214 21.47 -2.40 9.27
N PRO A 215 22.60 -1.87 8.74
CA PRO A 215 23.64 -2.69 8.13
C PRO A 215 24.27 -3.70 9.10
N ARG A 216 24.21 -3.45 10.42
CA ARG A 216 24.81 -4.28 11.47
C ARG A 216 23.85 -5.32 12.07
N GLU A 217 22.54 -5.13 11.94
CA GLU A 217 21.54 -6.06 12.50
C GLU A 217 21.39 -7.32 11.63
N ASP A 218 21.75 -8.48 12.15
CA ASP A 218 21.65 -9.76 11.43
C ASP A 218 20.44 -10.61 11.86
N LYS A 219 19.58 -10.10 12.74
CA LYS A 219 18.44 -10.84 13.31
C LYS A 219 17.08 -10.27 12.96
N ALA A 220 16.11 -11.18 12.96
CA ALA A 220 14.69 -10.91 12.97
C ALA A 220 14.15 -11.03 14.39
N TYR A 221 13.08 -10.30 14.71
CA TYR A 221 12.42 -10.38 16.00
C TYR A 221 11.08 -11.10 15.87
N CYS A 222 10.92 -12.23 16.56
CA CYS A 222 9.65 -12.95 16.64
C CYS A 222 8.82 -12.43 17.81
N LYS A 223 7.76 -11.67 17.52
CA LYS A 223 6.83 -11.14 18.52
C LYS A 223 6.02 -12.25 19.20
N LYS A 224 5.76 -13.35 18.50
CA LYS A 224 5.02 -14.50 19.05
C LYS A 224 5.82 -15.20 20.17
N CYS A 225 7.12 -15.38 19.95
CA CYS A 225 8.00 -16.09 20.88
C CYS A 225 8.81 -15.19 21.82
N ASP A 226 8.77 -13.87 21.58
CA ASP A 226 9.54 -12.83 22.25
C ASP A 226 11.06 -13.10 22.24
N ILE A 227 11.60 -13.41 21.06
CA ILE A 227 13.04 -13.69 20.87
C ILE A 227 13.58 -13.14 19.55
N GLU A 228 14.88 -12.94 19.49
CA GLU A 228 15.62 -12.67 18.26
C GLU A 228 16.07 -13.99 17.60
N VAL A 229 15.98 -14.05 16.28
CA VAL A 229 16.33 -15.21 15.45
C VAL A 229 17.22 -14.73 14.30
N PRO A 230 18.36 -15.38 13.99
CA PRO A 230 19.17 -14.99 12.83
C PRO A 230 18.33 -14.90 11.55
N CYS A 231 18.44 -13.77 10.84
CA CYS A 231 17.60 -13.43 9.70
C CYS A 231 18.14 -14.06 8.41
N ASN A 232 17.96 -15.37 8.29
CA ASN A 232 18.16 -16.12 7.07
C ASN A 232 17.11 -17.24 6.97
N VAL A 233 16.90 -17.73 5.75
CA VAL A 233 15.81 -18.66 5.42
C VAL A 233 15.83 -19.89 6.33
N ASP A 234 16.98 -20.54 6.49
CA ASP A 234 17.09 -21.79 7.25
C ASP A 234 16.78 -21.60 8.74
N ASN A 235 17.30 -20.53 9.34
CA ASN A 235 17.08 -20.23 10.75
C ASN A 235 15.63 -19.85 11.05
N LEU A 236 15.04 -19.00 10.20
CA LEU A 236 13.64 -18.63 10.32
C LEU A 236 12.71 -19.83 10.11
N GLU A 237 13.00 -20.67 9.12
CA GLU A 237 12.18 -21.85 8.81
C GLU A 237 12.22 -22.85 9.97
N ARG A 238 13.41 -23.10 10.53
CA ARG A 238 13.57 -23.94 11.72
C ARG A 238 12.86 -23.35 12.94
N HIS A 239 12.90 -22.03 13.13
CA HIS A 239 12.19 -21.37 14.21
C HIS A 239 10.67 -21.53 14.08
N ILE A 240 10.11 -21.26 12.89
CA ILE A 240 8.68 -21.34 12.61
C ILE A 240 8.15 -22.77 12.76
N LYS A 241 8.91 -23.77 12.30
CA LYS A 241 8.57 -25.19 12.48
C LYS A 241 8.76 -25.67 13.93
N GLY A 242 9.41 -24.88 14.78
CA GLY A 242 9.67 -25.21 16.18
C GLY A 242 8.40 -25.27 17.02
N LYS A 243 8.39 -26.13 18.04
CA LYS A 243 7.24 -26.30 18.95
C LYS A 243 6.81 -25.00 19.63
N LYS A 244 7.78 -24.18 20.09
CA LYS A 244 7.52 -22.89 20.77
C LYS A 244 6.78 -21.89 19.88
N HIS A 245 7.01 -21.94 18.57
CA HIS A 245 6.32 -21.05 17.62
C HIS A 245 4.92 -21.56 17.24
N ASN A 246 4.67 -22.86 17.40
CA ASN A 246 3.37 -23.50 17.09
C ASN A 246 2.47 -23.70 18.31
N THR A 247 2.90 -23.23 19.48
CA THR A 247 2.04 -23.12 20.69
C THR A 247 1.30 -21.79 20.69
#